data_AF-A0AAD6K054-F1
#
_entry.id   AF-A0AAD6K054-F1
#
_cell.length_a   1.000
_cell.length_b   1.000
_cell.length_c   1.000
_cell.angle_alpha   90.00
_cell.angle_beta   90.00
_cell.angle_gamma   90.00
#
_symmetry.space_group_name_H-M   'P 1'
#
loop_
_entity.id
_entity.type
_entity.pdbx_description
1 polymer ?
#
loop_
_entity_poly.entity_id
_entity_poly.type
_entity_poly.pdbx_seq_one_letter_code
_entity_poly.pdbx_strand_id
1 'polypeptide(L)'
;MGIDLKRGGKSKKTKRTAPKSDDIYLKLLVKLYRFLVRRTGSKFNGGECLTFDQLALRAPLGQNTVLLRGPKNSREAVKHFGPAPGVPHSHTKPYVRAKGRKFEKARGKRNSKGFRV
;
A
#
# COMPACT_ATOMS: atom_id res chain seq x y z
N MET A 1 16.42 -24.33 -31.69
CA MET A 1 15.40 -23.26 -31.65
C MET A 1 15.57 -22.48 -30.36
N GLY A 2 15.85 -21.18 -30.42
CA GLY A 2 15.98 -20.33 -29.23
C GLY A 2 14.61 -19.84 -28.77
N ILE A 3 14.31 -19.97 -27.47
CA ILE A 3 13.10 -19.41 -26.86
C ILE A 3 13.34 -17.92 -26.64
N ASP A 4 12.57 -17.06 -27.33
CA ASP A 4 12.62 -15.61 -27.09
C ASP A 4 11.86 -15.26 -25.81
N LEU A 5 12.62 -14.99 -24.74
CA LEU A 5 12.06 -14.60 -23.45
C LEU A 5 11.96 -13.07 -23.38
N LYS A 6 10.75 -12.55 -23.16
CA LYS A 6 10.50 -11.12 -22.91
C LYS A 6 11.47 -10.59 -21.83
N ARG A 7 12.31 -9.62 -22.20
CA ARG A 7 13.36 -9.05 -21.32
C ARG A 7 14.40 -10.07 -20.80
N GLY A 8 14.67 -11.14 -21.54
CA GLY A 8 15.66 -12.17 -21.21
C GLY A 8 15.35 -12.93 -19.92
N GLY A 9 14.07 -13.12 -19.58
CA GLY A 9 13.64 -13.84 -18.37
C GLY A 9 13.85 -13.08 -17.05
N LYS A 10 14.36 -11.84 -17.08
CA LYS A 10 14.64 -11.04 -15.89
C LYS A 10 13.36 -10.45 -15.29
N SER A 11 12.67 -11.23 -14.47
CA SER A 11 11.58 -10.77 -13.60
C SER A 11 12.12 -10.34 -12.23
N LYS A 12 12.34 -9.04 -12.04
CA LYS A 12 12.68 -8.51 -10.70
C LYS A 12 11.42 -8.55 -9.83
N LYS A 13 11.46 -9.29 -8.72
CA LYS A 13 10.38 -9.29 -7.72
C LYS A 13 10.49 -8.03 -6.87
N THR A 14 9.56 -7.09 -7.04
CA THR A 14 9.50 -5.85 -6.25
C THR A 14 8.85 -6.10 -4.89
N LYS A 15 9.58 -6.77 -3.98
CA LYS A 15 9.19 -6.95 -2.57
C LYS A 15 10.37 -6.71 -1.63
N ARG A 16 10.09 -6.20 -0.44
CA ARG A 16 11.13 -5.98 0.58
C ARG A 16 11.49 -7.30 1.24
N THR A 17 12.79 -7.57 1.39
CA THR A 17 13.32 -8.75 2.09
C THR A 17 13.82 -8.43 3.52
N ALA A 18 13.87 -7.15 3.86
CA ALA A 18 14.29 -6.61 5.15
C ALA A 18 13.55 -5.29 5.47
N PRO A 19 13.40 -4.92 6.76
CA PRO A 19 12.85 -3.63 7.17
C PRO A 19 13.69 -2.46 6.62
N LYS A 20 13.06 -1.29 6.39
CA LYS A 20 13.79 -0.04 6.06
C LYS A 20 14.42 0.60 7.29
N SER A 21 13.76 0.42 8.43
CA SER A 21 14.10 1.15 9.66
C SER A 21 15.45 0.71 10.19
N ASP A 22 16.19 1.67 10.76
CA ASP A 22 17.42 1.38 11.47
C ASP A 22 17.25 0.99 12.93
N ASP A 23 16.02 1.10 13.44
CA ASP A 23 15.63 0.69 14.79
C ASP A 23 16.10 -0.74 15.11
N ILE A 24 16.93 -0.83 16.14
CA ILE A 24 17.57 -2.05 16.62
C ILE A 24 16.52 -3.04 17.14
N TYR A 25 15.50 -2.56 17.85
CA TYR A 25 14.45 -3.41 18.41
C TYR A 25 13.63 -4.07 17.30
N LEU A 26 13.30 -3.32 16.24
CA LEU A 26 12.61 -3.86 15.07
C LEU A 26 13.48 -4.91 14.34
N LYS A 27 14.79 -4.68 14.22
CA LYS A 27 15.72 -5.64 13.61
C LYS A 27 15.84 -6.93 14.44
N LEU A 28 15.89 -6.82 15.77
CA LEU A 28 15.91 -7.97 16.68
C LEU A 28 14.61 -8.77 16.60
N LEU A 29 13.46 -8.09 16.59
CA LEU A 29 12.14 -8.70 16.42
C LEU A 29 12.06 -9.48 15.11
N VAL A 30 12.43 -8.86 13.99
CA VAL A 30 12.41 -9.53 12.66
C VAL A 30 13.34 -10.75 12.62
N LYS A 31 14.50 -10.70 13.27
CA LYS A 31 15.43 -11.84 13.37
C LYS A 31 14.82 -12.98 14.20
N LEU A 32 14.23 -12.67 15.35
CA LEU A 32 13.58 -13.64 16.22
C LEU A 32 12.41 -14.33 15.50
N TYR A 33 11.50 -13.56 14.90
CA TYR A 33 10.36 -14.10 14.18
C TYR A 33 10.79 -14.90 12.95
N ARG A 34 11.80 -14.47 12.18
CA ARG A 34 12.37 -15.29 11.09
C ARG A 34 12.92 -16.63 11.58
N PHE A 35 13.57 -16.65 12.74
CA PHE A 35 14.10 -17.87 13.33
C PHE A 35 12.97 -18.79 13.81
N LEU A 36 12.00 -18.25 14.54
CA LEU A 36 10.87 -19.00 15.07
C LEU A 36 9.99 -19.57 13.96
N VAL A 37 9.69 -18.81 12.91
CA VAL A 37 8.91 -19.29 11.75
C VAL A 37 9.58 -20.46 11.05
N ARG A 38 10.92 -20.43 10.96
CA ARG A 38 11.69 -21.50 10.36
C ARG A 38 11.81 -22.74 11.25
N ARG A 39 11.70 -22.60 12.57
CA ARG A 39 12.02 -23.67 13.55
C ARG A 39 10.82 -24.18 14.35
N THR A 40 9.72 -23.44 14.40
CA THR A 40 8.53 -23.76 15.20
C THR A 40 7.29 -23.82 14.30
N GLY A 41 6.58 -24.94 14.35
CA GLY A 41 5.27 -25.12 13.69
C GLY A 41 4.09 -24.55 14.50
N SER A 42 4.39 -23.78 15.56
CA SER A 42 3.47 -23.38 16.62
C SER A 42 2.56 -22.19 16.26
N LYS A 43 1.42 -22.14 16.97
CA LYS A 43 0.20 -21.36 16.72
C LYS A 43 -0.10 -20.41 17.91
N PHE A 44 0.86 -19.58 18.31
CA PHE A 44 1.01 -19.01 19.66
C PHE A 44 -0.10 -18.09 20.27
N ASN A 45 -1.29 -17.87 19.68
CA ASN A 45 -2.27 -16.90 20.25
C ASN A 45 -3.72 -17.41 20.40
N GLY A 46 -4.00 -18.70 20.62
CA GLY A 46 -5.37 -19.25 20.80
C GLY A 46 -6.27 -19.19 19.55
N GLY A 47 -6.29 -18.06 18.86
CA GLY A 47 -6.22 -17.99 17.41
C GLY A 47 -4.77 -18.12 16.95
N GLU A 48 -4.59 -18.74 15.81
CA GLU A 48 -3.27 -19.12 15.35
C GLU A 48 -2.71 -18.02 14.47
N CYS A 49 -1.73 -17.28 14.97
CA CYS A 49 -0.99 -16.34 14.14
C CYS A 49 -0.11 -17.13 13.16
N LEU A 50 -0.68 -17.41 11.99
CA LEU A 50 0.02 -18.11 10.93
C LEU A 50 0.92 -17.16 10.15
N THR A 51 2.12 -17.64 9.87
CA THR A 51 2.92 -17.08 8.79
C THR A 51 2.49 -17.63 7.44
N PHE A 52 2.82 -16.92 6.36
CA PHE A 52 2.43 -17.34 5.02
C PHE A 52 2.95 -18.75 4.67
N ASP A 53 4.12 -19.14 5.18
CA ASP A 53 4.68 -20.48 4.96
C ASP A 53 3.87 -21.57 5.68
N GLN A 54 3.45 -21.31 6.93
CA GLN A 54 2.58 -22.22 7.69
C GLN A 54 1.16 -22.28 7.10
N LEU A 55 0.64 -21.18 6.57
CA LEU A 55 -0.63 -21.14 5.83
C LEU A 55 -0.54 -21.98 4.55
N ALA A 56 0.54 -21.84 3.78
CA ALA A 56 0.75 -22.57 2.55
C ALA A 56 0.86 -24.09 2.78
N LEU A 57 1.40 -24.53 3.91
CA LEU A 57 1.45 -25.96 4.27
C LEU A 57 0.08 -26.50 4.71
N ARG A 58 -0.77 -25.69 5.36
CA ARG A 58 -2.08 -26.13 5.87
C ARG A 58 -3.20 -26.03 4.86
N ALA A 59 -3.20 -24.95 4.10
CA ALA A 59 -4.14 -24.68 3.04
C ALA A 59 -3.33 -24.41 1.77
N PRO A 60 -2.68 -25.44 1.18
CA PRO A 60 -1.88 -25.28 -0.04
C PRO A 60 -2.70 -24.75 -1.22
N LEU A 61 -4.02 -25.02 -1.20
CA LEU A 61 -4.98 -24.52 -2.17
C LEU A 61 -5.75 -23.28 -1.69
N GLY A 62 -5.49 -22.78 -0.49
CA GLY A 62 -6.21 -21.63 0.10
C GLY A 62 -7.66 -21.90 0.52
N GLN A 63 -8.08 -23.17 0.60
CA GLN A 63 -9.42 -23.55 1.04
C GLN A 63 -9.72 -23.04 2.46
N ASN A 64 -10.93 -22.55 2.70
CA ASN A 64 -11.39 -21.95 3.98
C ASN A 64 -10.56 -20.74 4.47
N THR A 65 -9.98 -19.97 3.55
CA THR A 65 -9.25 -18.72 3.89
C THR A 65 -9.97 -17.48 3.34
N VAL A 66 -9.85 -16.35 4.04
CA VAL A 66 -10.36 -15.04 3.57
C VAL A 66 -9.18 -14.09 3.42
N LEU A 67 -8.97 -13.59 2.20
CA LEU A 67 -7.94 -12.58 1.93
C LEU A 67 -8.45 -11.20 2.34
N LEU A 68 -7.87 -10.65 3.41
CA LEU A 68 -8.18 -9.31 3.89
C LEU A 68 -7.12 -8.31 3.43
N ARG A 69 -7.55 -7.10 3.05
CA ARG A 69 -6.67 -5.99 2.67
C ARG A 69 -7.15 -4.70 3.31
N GLY A 70 -6.26 -4.02 4.03
CA GLY A 70 -6.56 -2.68 4.56
C GLY A 70 -6.79 -1.65 3.44
N PRO A 71 -7.59 -0.60 3.69
CA PRO A 71 -7.88 0.42 2.68
C PRO A 71 -6.60 1.17 2.29
N LYS A 72 -6.16 0.98 1.04
CA LYS A 72 -4.92 1.59 0.52
C LYS A 72 -5.10 3.08 0.17
N ASN A 73 -6.31 3.44 -0.26
CA ASN A 73 -6.61 4.72 -0.90
C ASN A 73 -7.22 5.77 0.05
N SER A 74 -7.36 5.44 1.33
CA SER A 74 -7.90 6.36 2.34
C SER A 74 -6.88 7.39 2.87
N ARG A 75 -5.64 7.35 2.38
CA ARG A 75 -4.55 8.25 2.81
C ARG A 75 -4.74 9.65 2.23
N GLU A 76 -4.35 10.67 2.99
CA GLU A 76 -4.45 12.08 2.55
C GLU A 76 -3.71 12.34 1.23
N ALA A 77 -2.53 11.72 1.04
CA ALA A 77 -1.77 11.82 -0.19
C ALA A 77 -2.58 11.40 -1.44
N VAL A 78 -3.46 10.41 -1.30
CA VAL A 78 -4.26 9.89 -2.43
C VAL A 78 -5.32 10.88 -2.88
N LYS A 79 -5.78 11.78 -1.99
CA LYS A 79 -6.72 12.86 -2.35
C LYS A 79 -6.12 13.89 -3.30
N HIS A 80 -4.79 13.96 -3.36
CA HIS A 80 -4.05 14.85 -4.25
C HIS A 80 -3.66 14.18 -5.58
N PHE A 81 -3.91 12.88 -5.74
CA PHE A 81 -3.66 12.16 -6.98
C PHE A 81 -4.87 12.24 -7.93
N GLY A 82 -4.66 11.88 -9.20
CA GLY A 82 -5.70 11.92 -10.24
C GLY A 82 -5.58 13.16 -11.14
N PRO A 83 -6.65 13.49 -11.87
CA PRO A 83 -6.68 14.66 -12.75
C PRO A 83 -6.33 15.96 -12.01
N ALA A 84 -5.67 16.89 -12.69
CA ALA A 84 -5.19 18.11 -12.05
C ALA A 84 -6.33 18.91 -11.38
N PRO A 85 -6.12 19.50 -10.20
CA PRO A 85 -7.14 20.34 -9.56
C PRO A 85 -7.55 21.49 -10.47
N GLY A 86 -8.85 21.59 -10.79
CA GLY A 86 -9.36 22.64 -11.68
C GLY A 86 -9.43 22.25 -13.15
N VAL A 87 -9.39 20.95 -13.48
CA VAL A 87 -10.01 20.44 -14.72
C VAL A 87 -11.46 20.02 -14.47
N PRO A 88 -12.36 20.10 -15.46
CA PRO A 88 -13.76 19.72 -15.28
C PRO A 88 -13.88 18.29 -14.75
N HIS A 89 -14.81 18.07 -13.82
CA HIS A 89 -15.05 16.77 -13.17
C HIS A 89 -13.88 16.23 -12.32
N SER A 90 -12.87 17.06 -12.01
CA SER A 90 -11.84 16.70 -11.04
C SER A 90 -12.32 16.94 -9.60
N HIS A 91 -12.11 15.93 -8.75
CA HIS A 91 -12.31 16.05 -7.30
C HIS A 91 -10.99 16.09 -6.52
N THR A 92 -9.87 16.22 -7.23
CA THR A 92 -8.53 16.22 -6.65
C THR A 92 -8.31 17.46 -5.79
N LYS A 93 -7.87 17.24 -4.57
CA LYS A 93 -7.63 18.29 -3.58
C LYS A 93 -6.40 19.12 -4.01
N PRO A 94 -6.48 20.46 -4.09
CA PRO A 94 -5.31 21.29 -4.34
C PRO A 94 -4.37 21.33 -3.13
N TYR A 95 -3.08 21.53 -3.38
CA TYR A 95 -2.10 21.77 -2.34
C TYR A 95 -2.12 23.25 -1.94
N VAL A 96 -2.76 23.54 -0.80
CA VAL A 96 -2.90 24.90 -0.29
C VAL A 96 -2.27 25.00 1.10
N ARG A 97 -1.47 26.03 1.34
CA ARG A 97 -0.76 26.24 2.62
C ARG A 97 -1.71 26.40 3.81
N ALA A 98 -2.85 27.06 3.61
CA ALA A 98 -3.85 27.30 4.65
C ALA A 98 -5.27 27.14 4.11
N LYS A 99 -6.22 26.77 4.97
CA LYS A 99 -7.63 26.63 4.62
C LYS A 99 -8.38 27.90 5.02
N GLY A 100 -9.17 28.48 4.12
CA GLY A 100 -9.96 29.67 4.43
C GLY A 100 -10.68 30.27 3.23
N ARG A 101 -11.44 31.35 3.45
CA ARG A 101 -12.14 32.08 2.36
C ARG A 101 -11.17 32.71 1.36
N LYS A 102 -10.01 33.14 1.84
CA LYS A 102 -8.98 33.86 1.06
C LYS A 102 -8.07 32.95 0.23
N PHE A 103 -8.11 31.64 0.44
CA PHE A 103 -7.19 30.69 -0.21
C PHE A 103 -7.92 29.84 -1.25
N GLU A 104 -7.62 30.05 -2.54
CA GLU A 104 -8.10 29.26 -3.68
C GLU A 104 -9.63 29.00 -3.74
N LYS A 105 -10.45 30.01 -3.43
CA LYS A 105 -11.93 29.92 -3.47
C LYS A 105 -12.63 30.94 -4.39
N ALA A 106 -11.86 31.74 -5.14
CA ALA A 106 -12.39 32.82 -5.98
C ALA A 106 -12.64 32.34 -7.43
N ARG A 107 -11.90 32.89 -8.40
CA ARG A 107 -12.01 32.55 -9.82
C ARG A 107 -11.76 31.05 -10.06
N GLY A 108 -12.55 30.42 -10.92
CA GLY A 108 -12.43 29.00 -11.26
C GLY A 108 -13.14 28.05 -10.30
N LYS A 109 -13.69 28.54 -9.17
CA LYS A 109 -14.44 27.73 -8.20
C LYS A 109 -15.92 28.11 -8.09
N ARG A 110 -16.32 29.25 -8.65
CA ARG A 110 -17.66 29.85 -8.48
C ARG A 110 -18.12 30.52 -9.77
N ASN A 111 -19.41 30.38 -10.09
CA ASN A 111 -20.00 31.00 -11.28
C ASN A 111 -19.89 32.54 -11.25
N SER A 112 -19.95 33.16 -10.07
CA SER A 112 -19.93 34.62 -9.92
C SER A 112 -18.56 35.28 -10.10
N LYS A 113 -17.48 34.51 -10.31
CA LYS A 113 -16.12 35.02 -10.49
C LYS A 113 -15.48 34.43 -11.76
N GLY A 114 -15.96 34.89 -12.91
CA GLY A 114 -15.41 34.55 -14.24
C GLY A 114 -15.92 33.22 -14.79
N PHE A 115 -15.56 32.11 -14.15
CA PHE A 115 -16.01 30.76 -14.54
C PHE A 115 -15.93 29.79 -13.37
N ARG A 116 -16.63 28.66 -13.50
CA ARG A 116 -16.56 27.53 -12.57
C ARG A 116 -16.10 26.29 -13.32
N VAL A 117 -15.13 25.59 -12.72
CA VAL A 117 -14.65 24.28 -13.18
C VAL A 117 -15.17 23.19 -12.27
#